data_AF-A0A2H0AUS5-F1
#
_entry.id   AF-A0A2H0AUS5-F1
#
_cell.length_a   1.000
_cell.length_b   1.000
_cell.length_c   1.000
_cell.angle_alpha   90.00
_cell.angle_beta   90.00
_cell.angle_gamma   90.00
#
_symmetry.space_group_name_H-M   'P 1'
#
loop_
_entity.id
_entity.type
_entity.pdbx_description
1 polymer ?
#
loop_
_entity_poly.entity_id
_entity_poly.type
_entity_poly.pdbx_seq_one_letter_code
_entity_poly.pdbx_strand_id
1 'polypeptide(L)'
;MASKTKPKPAINASSVPAQQQQTLTQLAIASGPLPPPKALEEYDKVLPGLAERIVTMAEAESAHRHDMDKELARQNEIIINKEFAERRVGQVMGLGIALITIGAAIFAIAFGAEKAAMVLGGTTVVALATVFVVGRMKKDQPTIKSKQD
;
A
#
# COMPACT_ATOMS: atom_id res chain seq x y z
N MET A 1 43.59 -26.88 44.46
CA MET A 1 43.67 -25.80 45.47
C MET A 1 45.06 -25.15 45.36
N ALA A 2 45.08 -23.80 45.20
CA ALA A 2 46.10 -22.77 45.52
C ALA A 2 47.60 -23.19 45.70
N SER A 3 48.66 -22.46 45.31
CA SER A 3 48.92 -21.03 45.12
C SER A 3 50.37 -20.82 44.59
N LYS A 4 50.54 -19.89 43.64
CA LYS A 4 51.66 -18.93 43.37
C LYS A 4 53.12 -19.22 43.82
N THR A 5 54.09 -18.93 42.93
CA THR A 5 55.15 -17.88 43.09
C THR A 5 56.04 -17.72 41.82
N LYS A 6 56.43 -16.47 41.48
CA LYS A 6 57.41 -16.00 40.44
C LYS A 6 58.64 -15.40 41.16
N PRO A 7 59.86 -15.28 40.56
CA PRO A 7 60.33 -14.01 39.92
C PRO A 7 61.36 -14.19 38.74
N LYS A 8 61.29 -13.45 37.59
CA LYS A 8 62.08 -12.26 37.07
C LYS A 8 63.64 -12.46 36.91
N PRO A 9 64.41 -11.80 35.98
CA PRO A 9 64.08 -10.73 35.01
C PRO A 9 64.79 -10.70 33.60
N ALA A 10 64.28 -9.79 32.75
CA ALA A 10 64.91 -8.94 31.72
C ALA A 10 65.65 -9.50 30.48
N ILE A 11 65.11 -9.22 29.27
CA ILE A 11 65.87 -8.62 28.16
C ILE A 11 64.95 -7.68 27.36
N ASN A 12 65.44 -6.48 27.10
CA ASN A 12 64.78 -5.36 26.44
C ASN A 12 64.88 -5.52 24.91
N ALA A 13 63.77 -5.40 24.19
CA ALA A 13 63.76 -5.16 22.74
C ALA A 13 62.55 -4.29 22.38
N SER A 14 62.72 -2.97 22.56
CA SER A 14 62.17 -1.96 21.64
C SER A 14 62.50 -2.42 20.20
N SER A 15 61.70 -2.33 19.14
CA SER A 15 60.74 -1.30 18.72
C SER A 15 60.17 -1.70 17.35
N VAL A 16 58.84 -1.83 17.18
CA VAL A 16 58.09 -1.43 15.97
C VAL A 16 56.63 -1.17 16.37
N PRO A 17 56.16 0.08 16.56
CA PRO A 17 54.74 0.36 16.62
C PRO A 17 54.21 0.50 15.19
N ALA A 18 53.84 -0.61 14.56
CA ALA A 18 52.94 -0.57 13.41
C ALA A 18 51.53 -0.32 13.94
N GLN A 19 51.25 0.94 14.27
CA GLN A 19 49.88 1.42 14.41
C GLN A 19 49.18 1.08 13.10
N GLN A 20 48.32 0.07 13.12
CA GLN A 20 47.29 -0.10 12.12
C GLN A 20 46.43 1.17 12.19
N GLN A 21 46.79 2.17 11.39
CA GLN A 21 45.97 3.34 11.14
C GLN A 21 44.68 2.81 10.52
N GLN A 22 43.66 2.67 11.36
CA GLN A 22 42.28 2.53 10.92
C GLN A 22 41.93 3.82 10.19
N THR A 23 42.13 3.86 8.87
CA THR A 23 41.57 4.91 8.03
C THR A 23 40.06 4.76 8.09
N LEU A 24 39.42 5.51 8.99
CA LEU A 24 37.99 5.72 9.03
C LEU A 24 37.59 6.42 7.73
N THR A 25 37.26 5.64 6.70
CA THR A 25 36.58 6.15 5.51
C THR A 25 35.21 6.66 5.94
N GLN A 26 35.08 7.98 6.08
CA GLN A 26 33.81 8.62 6.41
C GLN A 26 32.89 8.52 5.20
N LEU A 27 32.05 7.47 5.17
CA LEU A 27 30.97 7.33 4.21
C LEU A 27 29.93 8.42 4.50
N ALA A 28 29.97 9.53 3.76
CA ALA A 28 28.91 10.52 3.76
C ALA A 28 27.70 9.92 3.03
N ILE A 29 26.80 9.29 3.79
CA ILE A 29 25.53 8.79 3.26
C ILE A 29 24.63 10.01 3.06
N ALA A 30 24.46 10.43 1.81
CA ALA A 30 23.48 11.45 1.45
C ALA A 30 22.07 10.83 1.56
N SER A 31 21.34 11.19 2.60
CA SER A 31 19.94 10.79 2.80
C SER A 31 19.03 11.96 2.41
N GLY A 32 18.77 12.10 1.11
CA GLY A 32 17.89 13.13 0.58
C GLY A 32 18.01 13.27 -0.93
N PRO A 33 17.05 13.95 -1.58
CA PRO A 33 17.08 14.21 -3.03
C PRO A 33 18.20 15.18 -3.45
N LEU A 34 18.85 15.83 -2.47
CA LEU A 34 19.94 16.76 -2.67
C LEU A 34 21.23 16.23 -2.05
N PRO A 35 22.38 16.40 -2.74
CA PRO A 35 23.68 16.12 -2.14
C PRO A 35 23.98 17.11 -0.99
N PRO A 36 24.86 16.74 -0.05
CA PRO A 36 25.20 17.61 1.06
C PRO A 36 25.80 18.95 0.57
N PRO A 37 25.62 20.06 1.31
CA PRO A 37 26.02 21.40 0.85
C PRO A 37 27.48 21.51 0.41
N LYS A 38 28.40 20.84 1.12
CA LYS A 38 29.82 20.79 0.76
C LYS A 38 30.06 20.16 -0.61
N ALA A 39 29.30 19.11 -0.96
CA ALA A 39 29.40 18.48 -2.27
C ALA A 39 28.79 19.35 -3.37
N LEU A 40 27.71 20.10 -3.10
CA LEU A 40 27.17 21.08 -4.05
C LEU A 40 28.19 22.16 -4.39
N GLU A 41 28.89 22.71 -3.39
CA GLU A 41 29.99 23.67 -3.62
C GLU A 41 31.14 23.06 -4.45
N GLU A 42 31.48 21.80 -4.23
CA GLU A 42 32.49 21.09 -5.01
C GLU A 42 32.04 20.87 -6.47
N TYR A 43 30.77 20.52 -6.69
CA TYR A 43 30.20 20.39 -8.04
C TYR A 43 30.23 21.71 -8.80
N ASP A 44 29.91 22.82 -8.15
CA ASP A 44 29.94 24.14 -8.79
C ASP A 44 31.36 24.61 -9.14
N LYS A 45 32.36 24.21 -8.34
CA LYS A 45 33.78 24.44 -8.65
C LYS A 45 34.27 23.66 -9.86
N VAL A 46 33.70 22.47 -10.12
CA VAL A 46 34.03 21.66 -11.31
C VAL A 46 33.39 22.25 -12.56
N LEU A 47 32.13 22.65 -12.47
CA LEU A 47 31.39 23.27 -13.55
C LEU A 47 30.48 24.36 -12.96
N PRO A 48 30.75 25.65 -13.24
CA PRO A 48 29.92 26.74 -12.74
C PRO A 48 28.46 26.58 -13.16
N GLY A 49 27.55 26.66 -12.19
CA GLY A 49 26.10 26.48 -12.39
C GLY A 49 25.61 25.03 -12.28
N LEU A 50 26.50 24.06 -12.01
CA LEU A 50 26.10 22.65 -11.84
C LEU A 50 25.29 22.44 -10.56
N ALA A 51 25.60 23.14 -9.48
CA ALA A 51 24.85 23.05 -8.23
C ALA A 51 23.38 23.46 -8.43
N GLU A 52 23.15 24.59 -9.11
CA GLU A 52 21.81 25.08 -9.46
C GLU A 52 21.03 24.07 -10.29
N ARG A 53 21.69 23.44 -11.27
CA ARG A 53 21.06 22.43 -12.13
C ARG A 53 20.68 21.16 -11.36
N ILE A 54 21.50 20.76 -10.38
CA ILE A 54 21.19 19.63 -9.49
C ILE A 54 20.00 19.97 -8.60
N VAL A 55 19.97 21.18 -8.03
CA VAL A 55 18.85 21.63 -7.19
C VAL A 55 17.55 21.69 -8.00
N THR A 56 17.59 22.32 -9.18
CA THR A 56 16.45 22.41 -10.08
C THR A 56 15.93 21.02 -10.48
N MET A 57 16.83 20.07 -10.74
CA MET A 57 16.45 18.68 -11.07
C MET A 57 15.77 17.99 -9.89
N ALA A 58 16.29 18.17 -8.67
CA ALA A 58 15.69 17.60 -7.47
C ALA A 58 14.31 18.21 -7.15
N GLU A 59 14.14 19.51 -7.38
CA GLU A 59 12.85 20.19 -7.25
C GLU A 59 11.84 19.69 -8.29
N ALA A 60 12.26 19.56 -9.55
CA ALA A 60 11.41 19.03 -10.63
C ALA A 60 10.97 17.59 -10.33
N GLU A 61 11.88 16.74 -9.84
CA GLU A 61 11.57 15.37 -9.44
C GLU A 61 10.61 15.33 -8.24
N SER A 62 10.81 16.20 -7.25
CA SER A 62 9.91 16.33 -6.10
C SER A 62 8.51 16.79 -6.53
N ALA A 63 8.42 17.77 -7.43
CA ALA A 63 7.16 18.24 -8.00
C ALA A 63 6.46 17.14 -8.79
N HIS A 64 7.19 16.41 -9.64
CA HIS A 64 6.65 15.28 -10.39
C HIS A 64 6.12 14.18 -9.46
N ARG A 65 6.87 13.82 -8.42
CA ARG A 65 6.41 12.87 -7.40
C ARG A 65 5.16 13.34 -6.67
N HIS A 66 5.10 14.61 -6.27
CA HIS A 66 3.88 15.15 -5.64
C HIS A 66 2.68 15.13 -6.57
N ASP A 67 2.87 15.39 -7.86
CA ASP A 67 1.79 15.34 -8.84
C ASP A 67 1.34 13.91 -9.11
N MET A 68 2.26 12.94 -9.14
CA MET A 68 1.93 11.52 -9.16
C MET A 68 1.14 11.11 -7.91
N ASP A 69 1.56 11.54 -6.72
CA ASP A 69 0.87 11.24 -5.45
C ASP A 69 -0.55 11.82 -5.44
N LYS A 70 -0.75 13.06 -5.94
CA LYS A 70 -2.08 13.68 -6.10
C LYS A 70 -2.95 12.90 -7.07
N GLU A 71 -2.42 12.51 -8.23
CA GLU A 71 -3.16 11.77 -9.24
C GLU A 71 -3.57 10.39 -8.72
N LEU A 72 -2.67 9.69 -8.02
CA LEU A 72 -2.98 8.44 -7.34
C LEU A 72 -4.08 8.62 -6.28
N ALA A 73 -4.00 9.66 -5.45
CA ALA A 73 -5.05 9.97 -4.48
C ALA A 73 -6.41 10.21 -5.15
N ARG A 74 -6.42 10.96 -6.25
CA ARG A 74 -7.62 11.26 -7.03
C ARG A 74 -8.22 10.03 -7.69
N GLN A 75 -7.39 9.15 -8.25
CA GLN A 75 -7.83 7.88 -8.82
C GLN A 75 -8.42 6.97 -7.76
N ASN A 76 -7.79 6.87 -6.59
CA ASN A 76 -8.31 6.10 -5.46
C ASN A 76 -9.70 6.61 -5.05
N GLU A 77 -9.88 7.93 -4.95
CA GLU A 77 -11.18 8.54 -4.64
C GLU A 77 -12.25 8.19 -5.69
N ILE A 78 -11.91 8.29 -6.99
CA ILE A 78 -12.82 7.94 -8.09
C ILE A 78 -13.21 6.47 -8.05
N ILE A 79 -12.26 5.56 -7.84
CA ILE A 79 -12.49 4.12 -7.79
C ILE A 79 -13.44 3.79 -6.63
N ILE A 80 -13.14 4.30 -5.44
CA ILE A 80 -13.96 4.09 -4.24
C ILE A 80 -15.39 4.59 -4.47
N ASN A 81 -15.56 5.80 -5.02
CA ASN A 81 -16.87 6.37 -5.27
C ASN A 81 -17.66 5.58 -6.34
N LYS A 82 -16.99 5.10 -7.39
CA LYS A 82 -17.62 4.26 -8.42
C LYS A 82 -18.06 2.92 -7.88
N GLU A 83 -17.23 2.25 -7.08
CA GLU A 83 -17.60 0.97 -6.45
C GLU A 83 -18.84 1.11 -5.56
N PHE A 84 -18.94 2.19 -4.79
CA PHE A 84 -20.12 2.44 -3.96
C PHE A 84 -21.36 2.75 -4.80
N ALA A 85 -21.21 3.52 -5.90
CA ALA A 85 -22.31 3.84 -6.80
C ALA A 85 -22.85 2.59 -7.50
N GLU A 86 -21.98 1.74 -8.07
CA GLU A 86 -22.38 0.50 -8.75
C GLU A 86 -23.09 -0.46 -7.78
N ARG A 87 -22.55 -0.61 -6.56
CA ARG A 87 -23.20 -1.41 -5.51
C ARG A 87 -24.58 -0.87 -5.15
N ARG A 88 -24.73 0.45 -5.00
CA ARG A 88 -26.03 1.09 -4.70
C ARG A 88 -27.02 0.90 -5.85
N VAL A 89 -26.60 1.12 -7.10
CA VAL A 89 -27.47 0.93 -8.27
C VAL A 89 -27.94 -0.52 -8.35
N GLY A 90 -27.05 -1.49 -8.18
CA GLY A 90 -27.40 -2.91 -8.14
C GLY A 90 -28.40 -3.25 -7.04
N GLN A 91 -28.24 -2.69 -5.83
CA GLN A 91 -29.18 -2.88 -4.72
C GLN A 91 -30.55 -2.27 -5.00
N VAL A 92 -30.61 -1.07 -5.57
CA VAL A 92 -31.88 -0.40 -5.93
C VAL A 92 -32.61 -1.17 -7.02
N MET A 93 -31.89 -1.64 -8.06
CA MET A 93 -32.48 -2.46 -9.12
C MET A 93 -32.97 -3.81 -8.56
N GLY A 94 -32.19 -4.45 -7.68
CA GLY A 94 -32.59 -5.68 -7.00
C GLY A 94 -33.84 -5.50 -6.12
N LEU A 95 -33.93 -4.39 -5.38
CA LEU A 95 -35.12 -4.03 -4.61
C LEU A 95 -36.34 -3.81 -5.52
N GLY A 96 -36.16 -3.12 -6.63
CA GLY A 96 -37.23 -2.90 -7.63
C GLY A 96 -37.78 -4.22 -8.17
N ILE A 97 -36.91 -5.14 -8.59
CA ILE A 97 -37.31 -6.46 -9.07
C ILE A 97 -38.03 -7.25 -7.95
N ALA A 98 -37.51 -7.22 -6.72
CA ALA A 98 -38.15 -7.90 -5.59
C ALA A 98 -39.58 -7.39 -5.34
N LEU A 99 -39.79 -6.07 -5.36
CA LEU A 99 -41.11 -5.47 -5.18
C LEU A 99 -42.07 -5.84 -6.33
N ILE A 100 -41.59 -5.83 -7.58
CA ILE A 100 -42.39 -6.23 -8.74
C ILE A 100 -42.81 -7.71 -8.62
N THR A 101 -41.88 -8.60 -8.27
CA THR A 101 -42.18 -10.04 -8.16
C THR A 101 -43.12 -10.36 -7.00
N ILE A 102 -42.96 -9.69 -5.85
CA ILE A 102 -43.89 -9.81 -4.72
C ILE A 102 -45.28 -9.28 -5.12
N GLY A 103 -45.35 -8.13 -5.79
CA GLY A 103 -46.60 -7.57 -6.31
C GLY A 103 -47.29 -8.53 -7.29
N ALA A 104 -46.54 -9.14 -8.20
CA ALA A 104 -47.06 -10.15 -9.13
C ALA A 104 -47.56 -11.40 -8.41
N ALA A 105 -46.88 -11.84 -7.34
CA ALA A 105 -47.34 -12.96 -6.53
C ALA A 105 -48.66 -12.65 -5.80
N ILE A 106 -48.79 -11.45 -5.20
CA ILE A 106 -50.05 -10.99 -4.58
C ILE A 106 -51.17 -10.93 -5.62
N PHE A 107 -50.89 -10.38 -6.80
CA PHE A 107 -51.84 -10.34 -7.91
C PHE A 107 -52.27 -11.75 -8.33
N ALA A 108 -51.34 -12.70 -8.45
CA ALA A 108 -51.66 -14.09 -8.78
C ALA A 108 -52.59 -14.76 -7.75
N ILE A 109 -52.43 -14.47 -6.46
CA ILE A 109 -53.35 -14.94 -5.40
C ILE A 109 -54.75 -14.38 -5.63
N ALA A 110 -54.88 -13.10 -5.99
CA ALA A 110 -56.17 -12.46 -6.22
C ALA A 110 -56.97 -13.10 -7.39
N PHE A 111 -56.29 -13.71 -8.37
CA PHE A 111 -56.91 -14.43 -9.49
C PHE A 111 -57.07 -15.93 -9.24
N GLY A 112 -56.80 -16.42 -8.01
CA GLY A 112 -56.93 -17.84 -7.66
C GLY A 112 -55.78 -18.72 -8.14
N ALA A 113 -54.69 -18.14 -8.64
CA ALA A 113 -53.51 -18.86 -9.10
C ALA A 113 -52.52 -19.15 -7.94
N GLU A 114 -53.00 -19.81 -6.88
CA GLU A 114 -52.23 -20.03 -5.64
C GLU A 114 -50.91 -20.77 -5.86
N LYS A 115 -50.90 -21.78 -6.74
CA LYS A 115 -49.67 -22.52 -7.09
C LYS A 115 -48.62 -21.62 -7.73
N ALA A 116 -49.03 -20.73 -8.63
CA ALA A 116 -48.12 -19.78 -9.27
C ALA A 116 -47.58 -18.76 -8.26
N ALA A 117 -48.43 -18.28 -7.36
CA ALA A 117 -48.02 -17.37 -6.29
C ALA A 117 -47.05 -18.01 -5.29
N MET A 118 -47.27 -19.27 -4.90
CA MET A 118 -46.34 -20.01 -4.03
C MET A 118 -44.97 -20.19 -4.67
N VAL A 119 -44.92 -20.57 -5.95
CA VAL A 119 -43.65 -20.73 -6.66
C VAL A 119 -42.93 -19.38 -6.78
N LEU A 120 -43.63 -18.33 -7.22
CA LEU A 120 -43.04 -17.00 -7.36
C LEU A 120 -42.56 -16.44 -6.02
N GLY A 121 -43.40 -16.48 -4.98
CA GLY A 121 -43.05 -15.98 -3.65
C GLY A 121 -41.91 -16.76 -3.01
N GLY A 122 -42.01 -18.10 -3.01
CA GLY A 122 -41.00 -18.97 -2.40
C GLY A 122 -39.64 -18.86 -3.08
N THR A 123 -39.60 -18.93 -4.43
CA THR A 123 -38.34 -18.82 -5.17
C THR A 123 -37.69 -17.44 -5.01
N THR A 124 -38.48 -16.37 -4.97
CA THR A 124 -37.97 -15.01 -4.78
C THR A 124 -37.31 -14.85 -3.42
N VAL A 125 -37.92 -15.34 -2.34
CA VAL A 125 -37.34 -15.26 -0.99
C VAL A 125 -36.04 -16.05 -0.91
N VAL A 126 -36.01 -17.28 -1.44
CA VAL A 126 -34.81 -18.12 -1.45
C VAL A 126 -33.70 -17.47 -2.27
N ALA A 127 -34.02 -16.92 -3.45
CA ALA A 127 -33.06 -16.23 -4.30
C ALA A 127 -32.46 -15.00 -3.60
N LEU A 128 -33.29 -14.15 -2.99
CA LEU A 128 -32.81 -12.98 -2.24
C LEU A 128 -31.93 -13.39 -1.07
N ALA A 129 -32.37 -14.36 -0.26
CA ALA A 129 -31.57 -14.88 0.85
C ALA A 129 -30.20 -15.39 0.38
N THR A 130 -30.18 -16.12 -0.73
CA THR A 130 -28.95 -16.66 -1.34
C THR A 130 -28.01 -15.53 -1.77
N VAL A 131 -28.53 -14.53 -2.49
CA VAL A 131 -27.75 -13.36 -2.93
C VAL A 131 -27.18 -12.59 -1.73
N PHE A 132 -27.95 -12.40 -0.65
CA PHE A 132 -27.46 -11.74 0.57
C PHE A 132 -26.38 -12.55 1.28
N VAL A 133 -26.53 -13.87 1.41
CA VAL A 133 -25.54 -14.75 2.05
C VAL A 133 -24.24 -14.78 1.24
N VAL A 134 -24.32 -15.03 -0.07
CA VAL A 134 -23.15 -15.07 -0.95
C VAL A 134 -22.45 -13.70 -1.01
N GLY A 135 -23.24 -12.61 -1.03
CA GLY A 135 -22.72 -11.25 -0.97
C GLY A 135 -21.92 -10.97 0.30
N ARG A 136 -22.34 -11.52 1.45
CA ARG A 136 -21.61 -11.43 2.71
C ARG A 136 -20.30 -12.23 2.66
N MET A 137 -20.34 -13.46 2.14
CA MET A 137 -19.14 -14.32 2.06
C MET A 137 -18.03 -13.72 1.19
N LYS A 138 -18.38 -13.03 0.09
CA LYS A 138 -17.39 -12.34 -0.76
C LYS A 138 -16.72 -11.15 -0.07
N LYS A 139 -17.35 -10.52 0.92
CA LYS A 139 -16.77 -9.39 1.66
C LYS A 139 -15.69 -9.84 2.67
N ASP A 140 -15.82 -11.08 3.16
CA ASP A 140 -14.95 -11.65 4.20
C ASP A 140 -13.76 -12.43 3.62
N GLN A 141 -13.60 -12.52 2.29
CA GLN A 141 -12.38 -13.06 1.69
C GLN A 141 -11.23 -12.07 1.88
N PRO A 142 -10.19 -12.38 2.68
CA PRO A 142 -8.98 -11.58 2.69
C PRO A 142 -8.39 -11.65 1.29
N THR A 143 -8.26 -10.51 0.61
CA THR A 143 -7.56 -10.41 -0.65
C THR A 143 -6.10 -10.79 -0.43
N ILE A 144 -5.77 -12.07 -0.61
CA ILE A 144 -4.38 -12.52 -0.79
C ILE A 144 -3.94 -11.98 -2.15
N LYS A 145 -3.60 -10.69 -2.22
CA LYS A 145 -2.88 -10.12 -3.35
C LYS A 145 -1.48 -10.75 -3.33
N SER A 146 -1.28 -11.73 -4.19
CA SER A 146 0.04 -12.23 -4.54
C SER A 146 0.90 -11.05 -5.00
N LYS A 147 1.86 -10.66 -4.17
CA LYS A 147 3.07 -9.97 -4.62
C LYS A 147 3.76 -10.87 -5.64
N GLN A 148 3.61 -10.57 -6.91
CA GLN A 148 4.54 -10.97 -7.96
C GLN A 148 4.22 -10.11 -9.19
N ASP A 149 4.94 -9.01 -9.31
CA ASP A 149 5.86 -8.72 -10.42
C ASP A 149 6.85 -7.64 -9.96
#